data_AF-A0A496Y557-F1
#
_entry.id   AF-A0A496Y557-F1
#
_cell.length_a   1.000
_cell.length_b   1.000
_cell.length_c   1.000
_cell.angle_alpha   90.00
_cell.angle_beta   90.00
_cell.angle_gamma   90.00
#
_symmetry.space_group_name_H-M   'P 1'
#
loop_
_entity.id
_entity.type
_entity.pdbx_description
1 polymer ?
#
loop_
_entity_poly.entity_id
_entity_poly.type
_entity_poly.pdbx_seq_one_letter_code
_entity_poly.pdbx_strand_id
1 'polypeptide(L)' 'MTRCSECGGETPADGDYCCRCGARLEELLEAMPDWSDRVLCPDGNCIGVLDEHGVCSVCGRAYENLQDETDHG' A
#
# COMPACT_ATOMS: atom_id res chain seq x y z
N MET A 1 -1.43 12.27 -21.72
CA MET A 1 -2.83 11.98 -21.36
C MET A 1 -3.31 10.83 -22.23
N THR A 2 -4.06 9.90 -21.68
CA THR A 2 -4.69 8.77 -22.38
C THR A 2 -6.20 8.93 -22.36
N ARG A 3 -6.87 8.59 -23.46
CA ARG A 3 -8.34 8.64 -23.54
C ARG A 3 -8.91 7.28 -23.20
N CYS A 4 -9.85 7.25 -22.27
CA CYS A 4 -10.58 6.03 -21.92
C CYS A 4 -11.43 5.56 -23.11
N SER A 5 -11.30 4.27 -23.46
CA SER A 5 -12.10 3.62 -24.51
C SER A 5 -13.58 3.49 -24.15
N GLU A 6 -13.90 3.39 -22.86
CA GLU A 6 -15.27 3.16 -22.37
C GLU A 6 -16.12 4.45 -22.35
N CYS A 7 -15.55 5.55 -21.85
CA CYS A 7 -16.32 6.79 -21.63
C CYS A 7 -15.81 8.01 -22.41
N GLY A 8 -14.67 7.88 -23.12
CA GLY A 8 -14.03 8.99 -23.83
C GLY A 8 -13.37 10.05 -22.93
N GLY A 9 -13.34 9.85 -21.61
CA GLY A 9 -12.71 10.76 -20.65
C GLY A 9 -11.19 10.79 -20.76
N GLU A 10 -10.60 11.94 -20.50
CA GLU A 10 -9.14 12.11 -20.46
C GLU A 10 -8.60 11.68 -19.09
N THR A 11 -7.57 10.83 -19.10
CA THR A 11 -6.89 10.31 -17.91
C THR A 11 -5.39 10.60 -18.04
N PRO A 12 -4.65 10.80 -16.94
CA PRO A 12 -3.19 10.86 -16.98
C PRO A 12 -2.60 9.62 -17.67
N ALA A 13 -1.44 9.76 -18.30
CA ALA A 13 -0.80 8.63 -18.99
C ALA A 13 -0.38 7.52 -18.00
N ASP A 14 -0.15 7.88 -16.74
CA ASP A 14 0.31 6.98 -15.66
C ASP A 14 -0.87 6.39 -14.83
N GLY A 15 -2.11 6.65 -15.23
CA GLY A 15 -3.27 6.20 -14.44
C GLY A 15 -3.65 4.75 -14.75
N ASP A 16 -3.69 3.89 -13.74
CA ASP A 16 -4.21 2.52 -13.86
C ASP A 16 -5.71 2.45 -14.20
N TYR A 17 -6.44 3.51 -13.85
CA TYR A 17 -7.90 3.60 -14.01
C TYR A 17 -8.32 4.96 -14.53
N CYS A 18 -9.41 5.00 -15.31
CA CYS A 18 -10.02 6.23 -15.75
C CYS A 18 -10.62 7.00 -14.57
N CYS A 19 -10.15 8.23 -14.33
CA CYS A 19 -10.66 9.09 -13.25
C CYS A 19 -12.11 9.56 -13.45
N ARG A 20 -12.73 9.28 -14.60
CA ARG A 20 -14.13 9.61 -14.90
C ARG A 20 -15.08 8.43 -14.64
N CYS A 21 -14.73 7.22 -15.09
CA CYS A 21 -15.65 6.08 -15.08
C CYS A 21 -15.14 4.84 -14.32
N GLY A 22 -13.87 4.81 -13.90
CA GLY A 22 -13.28 3.67 -13.18
C GLY A 22 -12.86 2.49 -14.05
N ALA A 23 -12.97 2.56 -15.38
CA ALA A 23 -12.44 1.52 -16.26
C ALA A 23 -10.91 1.41 -16.16
N ARG A 24 -10.38 0.18 -16.16
CA ARG A 24 -8.93 -0.08 -16.12
C ARG A 24 -8.27 0.28 -17.45
N LEU A 25 -7.07 0.86 -17.40
CA LEU A 25 -6.24 1.21 -18.55
C LEU A 25 -5.06 0.23 -18.60
N GLU A 26 -5.29 -0.95 -19.18
CA GLU A 26 -4.46 -2.18 -19.02
C GLU A 26 -3.02 -2.10 -19.59
N GLU A 27 -2.64 -1.05 -20.32
CA GLU A 27 -1.53 -1.14 -21.28
C GLU A 27 -0.14 -0.65 -20.77
N LEU A 28 0.02 -0.30 -19.50
CA LEU A 28 1.28 0.28 -18.96
C LEU A 28 1.84 -0.38 -17.68
N LEU A 29 1.31 -1.54 -17.28
CA LEU A 29 1.73 -2.26 -16.07
C LEU A 29 2.98 -3.14 -16.31
N GLU A 30 4.08 -2.56 -16.76
CA GLU A 30 5.39 -3.23 -16.73
C GLU A 30 6.15 -2.83 -15.45
N ALA A 31 6.08 -3.73 -14.46
CA ALA A 31 6.91 -3.81 -13.26
C ALA A 31 6.84 -2.65 -12.24
N MET A 32 5.66 -2.40 -11.66
CA MET A 32 5.65 -1.81 -10.31
C MET A 32 6.28 -2.81 -9.33
N PRO A 33 7.28 -2.40 -8.51
CA PRO A 33 7.75 -3.24 -7.42
C PRO A 33 6.57 -3.57 -6.50
N ASP A 34 6.45 -4.83 -6.11
CA ASP A 34 5.36 -5.29 -5.26
C ASP A 34 5.52 -4.67 -3.87
N TRP A 35 4.81 -3.57 -3.63
CA TRP A 35 4.83 -2.89 -2.33
C TRP A 35 3.91 -3.59 -1.31
N SER A 36 3.33 -4.75 -1.64
CA SER A 36 2.42 -5.48 -0.75
C SER A 36 3.12 -6.11 0.44
N ASP A 37 4.45 -6.28 0.38
CA ASP A 37 5.26 -6.84 1.47
C ASP A 37 5.56 -5.86 2.62
N ARG A 38 5.01 -4.63 2.59
CA ARG A 38 5.17 -3.67 3.69
C ARG A 38 4.30 -4.06 4.89
N VAL A 39 4.93 -4.56 5.96
CA VAL A 39 4.25 -4.95 7.20
C VAL A 39 4.24 -3.79 8.20
N LEU A 40 3.06 -3.44 8.74
CA LEU A 40 2.92 -2.42 9.79
C LEU A 40 3.45 -2.93 11.14
N CYS A 41 3.93 -2.02 11.98
CA CYS A 41 4.31 -2.33 13.36
C CYS A 41 3.08 -2.87 14.13
N PRO A 42 3.22 -3.99 14.87
CA PRO A 42 2.06 -4.64 15.48
C PRO A 42 1.58 -3.99 16.79
N ASP A 43 2.31 -3.00 17.31
CA ASP A 43 1.97 -2.20 18.50
C ASP A 43 0.65 -1.40 18.35
N GLY A 44 0.11 -1.24 17.13
CA GLY A 44 -1.18 -0.59 16.87
C GLY A 44 -1.19 0.94 17.05
N ASN A 45 -0.34 1.48 17.93
CA ASN A 45 -0.13 2.92 18.14
C ASN A 45 1.12 3.45 17.42
N CYS A 46 2.08 2.58 17.10
CA CYS A 46 3.26 2.95 16.34
C CYS A 46 2.95 3.11 14.84
N ILE A 47 3.37 4.24 14.25
CA ILE A 47 3.23 4.54 12.81
C ILE A 47 4.28 3.86 11.90
N GLY A 48 5.17 3.05 12.48
CA GLY A 48 6.30 2.46 11.76
C GLY A 48 5.94 1.21 10.95
N VAL A 49 6.85 0.85 10.05
CA VAL A 49 6.83 -0.43 9.32
C VAL A 49 8.01 -1.30 9.75
N LEU A 50 7.84 -2.61 9.61
CA LEU A 50 8.92 -3.57 9.83
C LEU A 50 9.92 -3.54 8.68
N ASP A 51 11.20 -3.65 9.01
CA ASP A 51 12.28 -3.88 8.07
C ASP A 51 12.42 -5.37 7.70
N GLU A 52 13.43 -5.68 6.88
CA GLU A 52 13.75 -7.05 6.43
C GLU A 52 14.11 -8.02 7.56
N HIS A 53 14.45 -7.50 8.75
CA HIS A 53 14.71 -8.29 9.95
C HIS A 53 13.46 -8.44 10.84
N GLY A 54 12.31 -7.91 10.43
CA GLY A 54 11.08 -7.95 11.21
C GLY A 54 11.07 -6.98 12.39
N VAL A 55 11.90 -5.93 12.35
CA VAL A 55 12.02 -4.91 13.39
C VAL A 55 11.40 -3.60 12.93
N CYS A 56 10.64 -2.94 13.79
CA CYS A 56 10.03 -1.66 13.46
C CYS A 56 11.08 -0.57 13.32
N SER A 57 11.09 0.10 12.16
CA SER A 57 11.97 1.22 11.81
C SER A 57 11.85 2.46 12.72
N VAL A 58 10.78 2.57 13.51
CA VAL A 58 10.51 3.74 14.37
C VAL A 58 10.76 3.42 15.85
N CYS A 59 10.16 2.34 16.37
CA CYS A 59 10.23 2.00 17.79
C CYS A 59 11.25 0.90 18.12
N GLY A 60 11.80 0.22 17.12
CA GLY A 60 12.79 -0.85 17.30
C GLY A 60 12.23 -2.16 17.85
N ARG A 61 10.91 -2.32 17.97
CA ARG A 61 10.27 -3.57 18.42
C ARG A 61 10.25 -4.61 17.31
N ALA A 62 10.56 -5.86 17.64
CA ALA A 62 10.40 -6.98 16.73
C ALA A 62 8.96 -7.51 16.73
N TYR A 63 8.51 -8.05 15.59
CA TYR A 63 7.14 -8.54 15.40
C TYR A 63 6.67 -9.54 16.48
N GLU A 64 7.57 -10.39 16.98
CA GLU A 64 7.25 -11.43 17.95
C GLU A 64 7.04 -10.93 19.40
N ASN A 65 7.38 -9.67 19.71
CA ASN A 65 7.29 -9.12 21.06
C ASN A 65 5.93 -8.46 21.35
N LEU A 66 4.83 -9.19 21.17
CA LEU A 66 3.45 -8.72 21.38
C LEU A 66 2.81 -9.18 22.70
N GLN A 67 3.60 -9.59 23.69
CA GLN A 67 3.07 -9.99 25.00
C GLN A 67 2.94 -8.79 25.94
N ASP A 68 1.96 -7.94 25.69
CA ASP A 68 1.22 -7.14 26.66
C ASP A 68 0.08 -6.45 25.89
N GLU A 69 -0.88 -5.82 26.54
CA GLU A 69 -1.94 -5.04 25.88
C GLU A 69 -3.15 -5.80 25.30
N THR A 70 -3.49 -6.98 25.85
CA THR A 70 -4.92 -7.37 25.96
C THR A 70 -5.44 -6.94 27.33
N ASP A 71 -5.52 -5.63 27.57
CA ASP A 71 -6.37 -5.05 28.63
C ASP A 71 -7.41 -4.16 27.94
N HIS A 72 -8.55 -4.76 27.62
CA HIS A 72 -9.76 -4.03 27.25
C HIS A 72 -10.71 -4.13 28.45
N GLY A 73 -10.64 -3.12 29.32
CA GLY A 73 -11.68 -2.83 30.31
C GLY A 73 -12.96 -2.30 29.66
#